data_AF-A0A968NYT1-F1
#
_entry.id   AF-A0A968NYT1-F1
#
_cell.length_a   1.000
_cell.length_b   1.000
_cell.length_c   1.000
_cell.angle_alpha   90.00
_cell.angle_beta   90.00
_cell.angle_gamma   90.00
#
_symmetry.space_group_name_H-M   'P 1'
#
loop_
_entity.id
_entity.type
_entity.pdbx_description
1 polymer ?
#
loop_
_entity_poly.entity_id
_entity_poly.type
_entity_poly.pdbx_seq_one_letter_code
_entity_poly.pdbx_strand_id
1 'polypeptide(L)'
;MLQVTTTPTDVTPMDVQIIDCSGFQAETMDLFLAPGPNPYREIEAFLLDCEMRADEMPRSVRRSLLEFQVRSNAEGVLLLRGLPIDPGLYRTQTPLDGKRSSHKTTYVSERCLAMVGSRLGHLVSYIQEKSGDLFQHLSPMKGSERVQSSGGSQTRLQFHRETVFHPYPPEFLLLFLSASRPRSDRRNHLRQHHPRPAALI
;
A
#
# COMPACT_ATOMS: atom_id res chain seq x y z
N MET A 1 -11.04 42.46 -9.36
CA MET A 1 -9.93 41.66 -8.84
C MET A 1 -10.21 41.39 -7.37
N LEU A 2 -10.81 40.25 -7.04
CA LEU A 2 -11.14 39.85 -5.67
C LEU A 2 -10.09 38.83 -5.22
N GLN A 3 -9.20 39.23 -4.31
CA GLN A 3 -8.29 38.31 -3.64
C GLN A 3 -9.08 37.50 -2.61
N VAL A 4 -9.24 36.20 -2.85
CA VAL A 4 -9.69 35.25 -1.84
C VAL A 4 -8.47 34.85 -1.01
N THR A 5 -8.35 35.42 0.18
CA THR A 5 -7.36 35.00 1.18
C THR A 5 -7.89 33.75 1.88
N THR A 6 -7.44 32.56 1.49
CA THR A 6 -7.67 31.35 2.27
C THR A 6 -6.73 31.35 3.47
N THR A 7 -7.27 31.59 4.66
CA THR A 7 -6.57 31.31 5.92
C THR A 7 -6.27 29.81 5.99
N PRO A 8 -5.09 29.38 6.45
CA PRO A 8 -4.82 27.96 6.65
C PRO A 8 -5.75 27.46 7.76
N THR A 9 -6.72 26.63 7.39
CA THR A 9 -7.51 25.85 8.34
C THR A 9 -6.55 25.05 9.21
N ASP A 10 -6.66 25.26 10.52
CA ASP A 10 -5.98 24.48 11.54
C ASP A 10 -6.45 23.03 11.40
N VAL A 11 -5.63 22.19 10.78
CA VAL A 11 -5.92 20.76 10.59
C VAL A 11 -5.67 20.12 11.95
N THR A 12 -6.74 19.85 12.70
CA THR A 12 -6.67 18.94 13.84
C THR A 12 -5.96 17.66 13.38
N PRO A 13 -4.97 17.14 14.14
CA PRO A 13 -4.28 15.91 13.76
C PRO A 13 -5.34 14.81 13.54
N MET A 14 -5.40 14.23 12.34
CA MET A 14 -6.24 13.06 12.10
C MET A 14 -5.78 11.96 13.05
N ASP A 15 -6.69 11.48 13.89
CA ASP A 15 -6.43 10.40 14.82
C ASP A 15 -6.59 9.08 14.07
N VAL A 16 -5.68 8.85 13.12
CA VAL A 16 -5.71 7.69 12.23
C VAL A 16 -5.61 6.43 13.08
N GLN A 17 -6.58 5.53 12.93
CA GLN A 17 -6.53 4.22 13.57
C GLN A 17 -5.32 3.44 13.06
N ILE A 18 -4.45 3.01 13.99
CA ILE A 18 -3.21 2.28 13.68
C ILE A 18 -3.26 0.88 14.29
N ILE A 19 -2.95 -0.12 13.47
CA ILE A 19 -2.64 -1.48 13.91
C ILE A 19 -1.12 -1.65 13.83
N ASP A 20 -0.46 -1.78 14.97
CA ASP A 20 0.99 -2.02 15.01
C ASP A 20 1.30 -3.52 14.88
N CYS A 21 1.86 -3.88 13.73
CA CYS A 21 2.29 -5.22 13.37
C CYS A 21 3.79 -5.46 13.68
N SER A 22 4.52 -4.48 14.20
CA SER A 22 5.97 -4.62 14.44
C SER A 22 6.33 -5.61 15.56
N GLY A 23 5.35 -5.98 16.39
CA GLY A 23 5.48 -6.98 17.45
C GLY A 23 5.13 -8.41 17.03
N PHE A 24 4.94 -8.68 15.73
CA PHE A 24 4.64 -10.03 15.24
C PHE A 24 5.77 -11.01 15.60
N GLN A 25 5.38 -12.18 16.12
CA GLN A 25 6.27 -13.29 16.39
C GLN A 25 6.75 -13.93 15.08
N ALA A 26 7.81 -14.75 15.15
CA ALA A 26 8.42 -15.35 13.97
C ALA A 26 7.41 -16.17 13.14
N GLU A 27 6.52 -16.89 13.81
CA GLU A 27 5.47 -17.72 13.19
C GLU A 27 4.48 -16.85 12.42
N THR A 28 4.09 -15.71 12.99
CA THR A 28 3.22 -14.73 12.30
C THR A 28 3.94 -14.08 11.12
N MET A 29 5.23 -13.77 11.26
CA MET A 29 6.02 -13.20 10.18
C MET A 29 6.19 -14.19 9.02
N ASP A 30 6.29 -15.49 9.33
CA ASP A 30 6.43 -16.54 8.32
C ASP A 30 5.20 -16.68 7.41
N LEU A 31 4.01 -16.36 7.92
CA LEU A 31 2.79 -16.26 7.09
C LEU A 31 3.01 -15.36 5.87
N PHE A 32 3.77 -14.27 6.02
CA PHE A 32 4.05 -13.32 4.94
C PHE A 32 5.36 -13.61 4.19
N LEU A 33 6.37 -14.12 4.89
CA LEU A 33 7.73 -14.26 4.35
C LEU A 33 7.97 -15.60 3.66
N ALA A 34 7.26 -16.65 4.04
CA ALA A 34 7.45 -17.96 3.44
C ALA A 34 7.21 -17.93 1.91
N PRO A 35 7.95 -18.74 1.13
CA PRO A 35 7.69 -18.89 -0.30
C PRO A 35 6.27 -19.39 -0.56
N GLY A 36 5.75 -19.06 -1.74
CA GLY A 36 4.42 -19.48 -2.20
C GLY A 36 4.29 -19.30 -3.71
N PRO A 37 3.09 -19.47 -4.27
CA PRO A 37 2.83 -19.35 -5.70
C PRO A 37 3.24 -17.97 -6.25
N ASN A 38 3.45 -17.89 -7.56
CA ASN A 38 3.78 -16.63 -8.22
C ASN A 38 2.50 -15.86 -8.60
N PRO A 39 2.22 -14.66 -8.05
CA PRO A 39 0.99 -13.91 -8.35
C PRO A 39 0.86 -13.52 -9.84
N TYR A 40 1.97 -13.47 -10.59
CA TYR A 40 1.98 -13.08 -12.00
C TYR A 40 1.90 -14.26 -12.98
N ARG A 41 1.86 -15.50 -12.46
CA ARG A 41 1.75 -16.73 -13.27
C ARG A 41 0.66 -17.66 -12.81
N GLU A 42 0.38 -17.66 -11.51
CA GLU A 42 -0.47 -18.61 -10.80
C GLU A 42 -1.41 -17.84 -9.85
N ILE A 43 -2.13 -16.86 -10.38
CA ILE A 43 -2.88 -15.88 -9.57
C ILE A 43 -3.92 -16.54 -8.65
N GLU A 44 -4.68 -17.52 -9.14
CA GLU A 44 -5.70 -18.21 -8.35
C GLU A 44 -5.08 -18.98 -7.17
N ALA A 45 -4.02 -19.74 -7.42
CA ALA A 45 -3.29 -20.45 -6.37
C ALA A 45 -2.65 -19.48 -5.37
N PHE A 46 -2.14 -18.34 -5.83
CA PHE A 46 -1.59 -17.31 -4.96
C PHE A 46 -2.66 -16.70 -4.04
N LEU A 47 -3.83 -16.37 -4.58
CA LEU A 47 -4.92 -15.79 -3.80
C LEU A 47 -5.47 -16.78 -2.78
N LEU A 48 -5.60 -18.06 -3.16
CA LEU A 48 -6.01 -19.12 -2.23
C LEU A 48 -4.99 -19.30 -1.09
N ASP A 49 -3.70 -19.36 -1.40
CA ASP A 49 -2.62 -19.41 -0.40
C ASP A 49 -2.67 -18.20 0.56
N CYS A 50 -2.90 -17.00 0.02
CA CYS A 50 -3.06 -15.79 0.82
C CYS A 50 -4.30 -15.83 1.72
N GLU A 51 -5.41 -16.37 1.24
CA GLU A 51 -6.64 -16.50 2.04
C GLU A 51 -6.44 -17.47 3.22
N MET A 52 -5.82 -18.63 2.98
CA MET A 52 -5.49 -19.59 4.03
C MET A 52 -4.54 -18.98 5.07
N ARG A 53 -3.48 -18.31 4.63
CA ARG A 53 -2.55 -17.60 5.55
C ARG A 53 -3.23 -16.48 6.31
N ALA A 54 -4.20 -15.79 5.69
CA ALA A 54 -4.94 -14.71 6.33
C ALA A 54 -5.82 -15.20 7.49
N ASP A 55 -6.27 -16.46 7.48
CA ASP A 55 -7.00 -17.07 8.60
C ASP A 55 -6.13 -17.22 9.86
N GLU A 56 -4.83 -17.42 9.66
CA GLU A 56 -3.84 -17.62 10.73
C GLU A 56 -3.28 -16.32 11.31
N MET A 57 -3.61 -15.16 10.73
CA MET A 57 -3.20 -13.86 11.28
C MET A 57 -3.67 -13.69 12.74
N PRO A 58 -2.97 -12.87 13.55
CA PRO A 58 -3.37 -12.62 14.93
C PRO A 58 -4.82 -12.17 15.01
N ARG A 59 -5.56 -12.72 15.98
CA ARG A 59 -6.98 -12.43 16.17
C ARG A 59 -7.28 -10.93 16.28
N SER A 60 -6.39 -10.17 16.93
CA SER A 60 -6.50 -8.71 17.05
C SER A 60 -6.51 -8.02 15.67
N VAL A 61 -5.60 -8.41 14.78
CA VAL A 61 -5.50 -7.86 13.42
C VAL A 61 -6.74 -8.21 12.61
N ARG A 62 -7.13 -9.49 12.61
CA ARG A 62 -8.34 -9.96 11.89
C ARG A 62 -9.60 -9.27 12.38
N ARG A 63 -9.73 -9.09 13.70
CA ARG A 63 -10.86 -8.38 14.30
C ARG A 63 -10.90 -6.92 13.84
N SER A 64 -9.78 -6.20 13.90
CA SER A 64 -9.74 -4.80 13.48
C SER A 64 -10.06 -4.62 11.98
N LEU A 65 -9.57 -5.53 11.13
CA LEU A 65 -9.92 -5.54 9.70
C LEU A 65 -11.41 -5.79 9.48
N LEU A 66 -12.00 -6.76 10.18
CA LEU A 66 -13.44 -7.02 10.11
C LEU A 66 -14.27 -5.83 10.63
N GLU A 67 -13.87 -5.21 11.74
CA GLU A 67 -14.56 -4.03 12.27
C GLU A 67 -14.53 -2.88 11.26
N PHE A 68 -13.39 -2.65 10.60
CA PHE A 68 -13.27 -1.64 9.54
C PHE A 68 -14.06 -2.01 8.28
N GLN A 69 -14.09 -3.29 7.89
CA GLN A 69 -14.89 -3.76 6.76
C GLN A 69 -16.39 -3.54 6.98
N VAL A 70 -16.90 -3.82 8.17
CA VAL A 70 -18.33 -3.73 8.48
C VAL A 70 -18.77 -2.29 8.78
N ARG A 71 -17.94 -1.50 9.46
CA ARG A 71 -18.34 -0.21 10.03
C ARG A 71 -17.54 0.99 9.54
N SER A 72 -16.43 0.75 8.85
CA SER A 72 -15.41 1.77 8.55
C SER A 72 -14.98 2.51 9.83
N ASN A 73 -14.49 3.75 9.70
CA ASN A 73 -14.25 4.65 10.82
C ASN A 73 -14.45 6.12 10.40
N ALA A 74 -14.38 7.05 11.36
CA ALA A 74 -14.60 8.47 11.10
C ALA A 74 -13.58 9.08 10.14
N GLU A 75 -12.35 8.56 10.14
CA GLU A 75 -11.24 9.06 9.33
C GLU A 75 -11.24 8.48 7.91
N GLY A 76 -12.06 7.45 7.64
CA GLY A 76 -12.13 6.74 6.37
C GLY A 76 -10.84 6.00 6.01
N VAL A 77 -9.98 5.71 7.00
CA VAL A 77 -8.64 5.18 6.77
C VAL A 77 -8.16 4.27 7.90
N LEU A 78 -7.47 3.18 7.57
CA LEU A 78 -6.86 2.27 8.53
C LEU A 78 -5.38 2.03 8.18
N LEU A 79 -4.47 2.23 9.14
CA LEU A 79 -3.03 2.09 8.93
C LEU A 79 -2.48 0.84 9.62
N LEU A 80 -2.03 -0.15 8.84
CA LEU A 80 -1.25 -1.28 9.35
C LEU A 80 0.23 -0.92 9.25
N ARG A 81 0.90 -0.77 10.40
CA ARG A 81 2.31 -0.35 10.47
C ARG A 81 3.20 -1.52 10.84
N GLY A 82 4.38 -1.62 10.21
CA GLY A 82 5.38 -2.62 10.59
C GLY A 82 5.17 -4.00 9.96
N LEU A 83 4.36 -4.09 8.90
CA LEU A 83 4.28 -5.29 8.08
C LEU A 83 5.63 -5.62 7.41
N PRO A 84 5.92 -6.90 7.14
CA PRO A 84 7.16 -7.30 6.48
C PRO A 84 7.26 -6.73 5.06
N ILE A 85 8.50 -6.42 4.67
CA ILE A 85 8.86 -6.07 3.29
C ILE A 85 9.69 -7.20 2.68
N ASP A 86 9.74 -7.21 1.35
CA ASP A 86 10.55 -8.16 0.59
C ASP A 86 12.02 -8.13 1.05
N PRO A 87 12.61 -9.29 1.42
CA PRO A 87 14.00 -9.36 1.86
C PRO A 87 14.96 -8.78 0.82
N GLY A 88 15.82 -7.86 1.25
CA GLY A 88 16.82 -7.23 0.38
C GLY A 88 16.29 -6.11 -0.52
N LEU A 89 14.98 -5.80 -0.49
CA LEU A 89 14.39 -4.75 -1.32
C LEU A 89 15.00 -3.36 -1.09
N TYR A 90 15.51 -3.09 0.11
CA TYR A 90 16.24 -1.86 0.43
C TYR A 90 17.52 -1.65 -0.39
N ARG A 91 18.07 -2.71 -1.01
CA ARG A 91 19.19 -2.63 -1.96
C ARG A 91 18.75 -2.49 -3.40
N THR A 92 17.46 -2.64 -3.68
CA THR A 92 16.91 -2.59 -5.02
C THR A 92 16.57 -1.14 -5.37
N GLN A 93 17.06 -0.68 -6.52
CA GLN A 93 16.67 0.62 -7.04
C GLN A 93 15.18 0.60 -7.44
N THR A 94 14.44 1.62 -7.02
CA THR A 94 13.05 1.83 -7.45
C THR A 94 13.01 2.00 -8.98
N PRO A 95 12.20 1.20 -9.71
CA PRO A 95 12.04 1.34 -11.16
C PRO A 95 11.52 2.72 -11.56
N LEU A 96 11.91 3.21 -12.73
CA LEU A 96 11.54 4.55 -13.24
C LEU A 96 10.40 4.51 -14.28
N ASP A 97 9.75 3.36 -14.42
CA ASP A 97 8.75 3.06 -15.44
C ASP A 97 7.40 2.60 -14.85
N GLY A 98 7.24 2.70 -13.52
CA GLY A 98 6.01 2.29 -12.84
C GLY A 98 5.73 0.79 -12.94
N LYS A 99 6.77 -0.03 -13.13
CA LYS A 99 6.68 -1.51 -13.15
C LYS A 99 7.35 -2.13 -11.95
N ARG A 100 7.09 -3.42 -11.74
CA ARG A 100 7.81 -4.23 -10.75
C ARG A 100 9.29 -4.28 -11.09
N SER A 101 10.16 -4.15 -10.08
CA SER A 101 11.59 -4.35 -10.28
C SER A 101 11.90 -5.81 -10.65
N SER A 102 12.70 -6.02 -11.69
CA SER A 102 13.22 -7.34 -12.06
C SER A 102 14.14 -7.94 -11.00
N HIS A 103 14.72 -7.11 -10.13
CA HIS A 103 15.58 -7.53 -9.02
C HIS A 103 14.80 -7.95 -7.77
N LYS A 104 13.48 -7.75 -7.74
CA LYS A 104 12.62 -8.24 -6.66
C LYS A 104 12.37 -9.73 -6.88
N THR A 105 12.85 -10.58 -5.99
CA THR A 105 12.79 -12.05 -6.13
C THR A 105 11.65 -12.71 -5.36
N THR A 106 10.96 -11.96 -4.49
CA THR A 106 9.86 -12.44 -3.64
C THR A 106 8.57 -11.67 -3.90
N TYR A 107 7.48 -12.05 -3.23
CA TYR A 107 6.14 -11.48 -3.40
C TYR A 107 5.51 -11.05 -2.06
N VAL A 108 6.34 -10.59 -1.11
CA VAL A 108 5.89 -10.28 0.26
C VAL A 108 4.92 -9.10 0.28
N SER A 109 5.23 -8.03 -0.45
CA SER A 109 4.32 -6.87 -0.56
C SER A 109 2.98 -7.23 -1.23
N GLU A 110 3.01 -8.01 -2.31
CA GLU A 110 1.78 -8.53 -2.95
C GLU A 110 1.00 -9.43 -1.98
N ARG A 111 1.68 -10.27 -1.21
CA ARG A 111 1.06 -11.15 -0.21
C ARG A 111 0.44 -10.36 0.94
N CYS A 112 1.12 -9.34 1.45
CA CYS A 112 0.55 -8.42 2.44
C CYS A 112 -0.75 -7.79 1.95
N LEU A 113 -0.76 -7.28 0.71
CA LEU A 113 -1.95 -6.70 0.09
C LEU A 113 -3.08 -7.74 -0.08
N ALA A 114 -2.76 -8.94 -0.56
CA ALA A 114 -3.74 -10.00 -0.77
C ALA A 114 -4.34 -10.53 0.54
N MET A 115 -3.51 -10.76 1.56
CA MET A 115 -3.95 -11.22 2.88
C MET A 115 -4.81 -10.18 3.60
N VAL A 116 -4.50 -8.90 3.46
CA VAL A 116 -5.34 -7.82 4.02
C VAL A 116 -6.62 -7.68 3.21
N GLY A 117 -6.50 -7.65 1.87
CA GLY A 117 -7.63 -7.54 0.95
C GLY A 117 -8.66 -8.65 1.11
N SER A 118 -8.22 -9.89 1.32
CA SER A 118 -9.12 -11.04 1.53
C SER A 118 -9.94 -10.98 2.82
N ARG A 119 -9.60 -10.07 3.75
CA ARG A 119 -10.40 -9.80 4.96
C ARG A 119 -11.38 -8.64 4.78
N LEU A 120 -11.22 -7.85 3.72
CA LEU A 120 -12.06 -6.71 3.39
C LEU A 120 -13.09 -7.06 2.30
N GLY A 121 -12.76 -7.99 1.41
CA GLY A 121 -13.64 -8.43 0.32
C GLY A 121 -12.86 -9.15 -0.77
N HIS A 122 -13.26 -8.92 -2.02
CA HIS A 122 -12.58 -9.47 -3.19
C HIS A 122 -11.61 -8.45 -3.79
N LEU A 123 -10.39 -8.89 -4.11
CA LEU A 123 -9.48 -8.07 -4.90
C LEU A 123 -10.00 -7.95 -6.33
N VAL A 124 -9.98 -6.73 -6.86
CA VAL A 124 -10.46 -6.41 -8.21
C VAL A 124 -9.39 -5.65 -8.98
N SER A 125 -9.35 -5.86 -10.30
CA SER A 125 -8.56 -5.05 -11.23
C SER A 125 -9.43 -4.65 -12.43
N TYR A 126 -8.99 -3.63 -13.16
CA TYR A 126 -9.68 -3.12 -14.32
C TYR A 126 -8.75 -3.23 -15.52
N ILE A 127 -9.21 -3.83 -16.62
CA ILE A 127 -8.39 -4.04 -17.84
C ILE A 127 -7.83 -2.71 -18.37
N GLN A 128 -8.59 -1.62 -18.20
CA GLN A 128 -8.22 -0.26 -18.57
C GLN A 128 -7.09 0.32 -17.71
N GLU A 129 -6.92 -0.17 -16.48
CA GLU A 129 -5.92 0.31 -15.52
C GLU A 129 -4.73 -0.66 -15.47
N LYS A 130 -3.54 -0.17 -15.81
CA LYS A 130 -2.28 -0.94 -15.74
C LYS A 130 -2.38 -2.33 -16.39
N SER A 131 -3.06 -2.41 -17.54
CA SER A 131 -3.27 -3.64 -18.31
C SER A 131 -4.02 -4.75 -17.56
N GLY A 132 -4.82 -4.40 -16.53
CA GLY A 132 -5.56 -5.38 -15.73
C GLY A 132 -4.73 -6.07 -14.64
N ASP A 133 -3.50 -5.62 -14.40
CA ASP A 133 -2.67 -6.16 -13.32
C ASP A 133 -3.37 -5.98 -11.96
N LEU A 134 -3.48 -7.08 -11.20
CA LEU A 134 -4.08 -7.06 -9.85
C LEU A 134 -3.21 -6.30 -8.85
N PHE A 135 -1.89 -6.43 -8.97
CA PHE A 135 -0.91 -5.73 -8.13
C PHE A 135 -0.23 -4.63 -8.94
N GLN A 136 -0.65 -3.39 -8.70
CA GLN A 136 -0.17 -2.24 -9.44
C GLN A 136 1.05 -1.62 -8.78
N HIS A 137 2.14 -1.46 -9.55
CA HIS A 137 3.36 -0.84 -9.06
C HIS A 137 3.33 0.67 -9.31
N LEU A 138 3.63 1.44 -8.27
CA LEU A 138 3.64 2.89 -8.29
C LEU A 138 5.06 3.40 -8.05
N SER A 139 5.60 4.09 -9.05
CA SER A 139 6.86 4.83 -8.92
C SER A 139 6.85 6.04 -9.86
N PRO A 140 7.64 7.09 -9.56
CA PRO A 140 7.78 8.22 -10.46
C PRO A 140 8.22 7.75 -11.85
N MET A 141 7.46 8.15 -12.87
CA MET A 141 7.75 7.82 -14.26
C MET A 141 8.40 9.01 -14.97
N LYS A 142 9.55 8.77 -15.61
CA LYS A 142 10.24 9.79 -16.39
C LYS A 142 9.33 10.29 -17.53
N GLY A 143 9.20 11.60 -17.69
CA GLY A 143 8.30 12.23 -18.67
C GLY A 143 6.85 12.41 -18.19
N SER A 144 6.47 11.86 -17.04
CA SER A 144 5.13 12.03 -16.44
C SER A 144 5.13 13.01 -15.27
N GLU A 145 6.22 13.76 -15.04
CA GLU A 145 6.46 14.48 -13.79
C GLU A 145 5.35 15.48 -13.44
N ARG A 146 4.71 16.07 -14.46
CA ARG A 146 3.66 17.09 -14.32
C ARG A 146 2.24 16.57 -14.60
N VAL A 147 2.09 15.27 -14.79
CA VAL A 147 0.81 14.62 -15.11
C VAL A 147 0.05 14.35 -13.80
N GLN A 148 -1.27 14.54 -13.80
CA GLN A 148 -2.17 14.10 -12.72
C GLN A 148 -2.36 12.58 -12.80
N SER A 149 -1.35 11.82 -12.41
CA SER A 149 -1.38 10.37 -12.37
C SER A 149 -0.51 9.82 -11.25
N SER A 150 -0.63 8.52 -10.99
CA SER A 150 0.17 7.82 -9.98
C SER A 150 1.67 7.72 -10.32
N GLY A 151 2.06 8.04 -11.56
CA GLY A 151 3.47 8.20 -11.96
C GLY A 151 3.98 9.66 -11.91
N GLY A 152 3.11 10.61 -11.60
CA GLY A 152 3.46 12.03 -11.42
C GLY A 152 4.34 12.27 -10.20
N SER A 153 5.10 13.36 -10.19
CA SER A 153 6.04 13.64 -9.09
C SER A 153 6.28 15.12 -8.77
N GLN A 154 6.25 16.00 -9.77
CA GLN A 154 6.46 17.44 -9.61
C GLN A 154 5.15 18.23 -9.46
N THR A 155 4.01 17.58 -9.70
CA THR A 155 2.70 18.16 -9.45
C THR A 155 2.01 17.38 -8.34
N ARG A 156 1.41 18.11 -7.40
CA ARG A 156 0.61 17.50 -6.33
C ARG A 156 -0.56 16.74 -6.97
N LEU A 157 -0.70 15.46 -6.64
CA LEU A 157 -1.87 14.68 -7.02
C LEU A 157 -3.08 15.22 -6.26
N GLN A 158 -4.11 15.64 -6.99
CA GLN A 158 -5.32 16.19 -6.39
C GLN A 158 -6.14 15.11 -5.69
N PHE A 159 -6.95 15.50 -4.71
CA PHE A 159 -7.89 14.58 -4.07
C PHE A 159 -8.90 14.06 -5.09
N HIS A 160 -9.12 12.75 -5.09
CA HIS A 160 -10.04 12.07 -5.99
C HIS A 160 -10.55 10.78 -5.33
N ARG A 161 -11.65 10.25 -5.87
CA ARG A 161 -12.07 8.88 -5.63
C ARG A 161 -11.53 8.00 -6.75
N GLU A 162 -11.00 6.85 -6.37
CA GLU A 162 -10.47 5.88 -7.33
C GLU A 162 -11.59 5.39 -8.26
N THR A 163 -11.29 5.30 -9.56
CA THR A 163 -12.19 4.82 -10.63
C THR A 163 -13.64 5.30 -10.54
N VAL A 164 -13.88 6.56 -10.13
CA VAL A 164 -15.23 7.12 -9.86
C VAL A 164 -16.23 7.01 -11.03
N PHE A 165 -15.75 6.88 -12.26
CA PHE A 165 -16.61 6.74 -13.45
C PHE A 165 -16.92 5.28 -13.82
N HIS A 166 -16.32 4.30 -13.15
CA HIS A 166 -16.60 2.90 -13.39
C HIS A 166 -17.93 2.51 -12.72
N PRO A 167 -18.81 1.71 -13.37
CA PRO A 167 -20.08 1.29 -12.78
C PRO A 167 -19.91 0.43 -11.51
N TYR A 168 -18.73 -0.17 -11.34
CA TYR A 168 -18.36 -0.99 -10.19
C TYR A 168 -17.04 -0.46 -9.59
N PRO A 169 -17.05 0.66 -8.86
CA PRO A 169 -15.86 1.20 -8.21
C PRO A 169 -15.48 0.34 -7.00
N PRO A 170 -14.19 0.30 -6.60
CA PRO A 170 -13.78 -0.44 -5.42
C PRO A 170 -14.25 0.26 -4.15
N GLU A 171 -14.57 -0.52 -3.12
CA GLU A 171 -14.93 0.02 -1.80
C GLU A 171 -13.71 0.47 -0.99
N PHE A 172 -12.57 -0.21 -1.19
CA PHE A 172 -11.31 0.05 -0.49
C PHE A 172 -10.15 0.20 -1.48
N LEU A 173 -9.20 1.08 -1.16
CA LEU A 173 -7.95 1.23 -1.90
C LEU A 173 -6.78 0.88 -0.99
N LEU A 174 -6.09 -0.22 -1.29
CA LEU A 174 -4.97 -0.67 -0.49
C LEU A 174 -3.66 -0.14 -1.07
N LEU A 175 -2.88 0.60 -0.27
CA LEU A 175 -1.56 1.11 -0.63
C LEU A 175 -0.49 0.54 0.28
N PHE A 176 0.50 -0.16 -0.28
CA PHE A 176 1.61 -0.72 0.47
C PHE A 176 2.92 0.02 0.18
N LEU A 177 3.53 0.59 1.22
CA LEU A 177 4.82 1.27 1.10
C LEU A 177 5.98 0.29 1.32
N SER A 178 6.67 -0.06 0.24
CA SER A 178 7.78 -1.02 0.24
C SER A 178 9.18 -0.37 0.20
N ALA A 179 9.27 0.92 -0.15
CA ALA A 179 10.53 1.66 -0.24
C ALA A 179 10.45 3.00 0.51
N SER A 180 11.48 3.30 1.28
CA SER A 180 11.72 4.63 1.84
C SER A 180 12.70 5.39 0.95
N ARG A 181 12.38 6.63 0.57
CA ARG A 181 13.31 7.52 -0.15
C ARG A 181 14.68 7.54 0.56
N PRO A 182 15.82 7.40 -0.15
CA PRO A 182 17.04 8.03 0.32
C PRO A 182 16.80 9.54 0.27
N ARG A 183 16.79 10.20 1.42
CA ARG A 183 16.67 11.65 1.51
C ARG A 183 17.94 12.27 0.91
N SER A 184 17.86 12.82 -0.30
CA SER A 184 18.90 13.68 -0.84
C SER A 184 18.82 15.05 -0.14
N ASP A 185 19.31 15.13 1.10
CA ASP A 185 19.57 16.42 1.73
C ASP A 185 20.82 16.33 2.61
N ARG A 186 21.94 16.82 2.05
CA ARG A 186 23.12 17.21 2.82
C ARG A 186 22.77 18.51 3.56
N ARG A 187 22.08 18.40 4.70
CA ARG A 187 22.10 19.34 5.85
C ARG A 187 21.01 18.97 6.86
N ASN A 188 21.34 18.16 7.87
CA ASN A 188 20.95 18.34 9.28
C ASN A 188 21.17 17.05 10.07
N HIS A 189 22.00 17.14 11.11
CA HIS A 189 22.33 16.08 12.06
C HIS A 189 21.21 15.87 13.10
N LEU A 190 20.02 15.48 12.67
CA LEU A 190 18.94 15.05 13.56
C LEU A 190 18.49 13.63 13.20
N ARG A 191 18.35 12.83 14.26
CA ARG A 191 18.23 11.36 14.31
C ARG A 191 17.51 10.71 13.11
N GLN A 192 18.21 9.73 12.54
CA GLN A 192 17.81 8.91 11.40
C GLN A 192 16.63 8.00 11.78
N HIS A 193 15.40 8.35 11.38
CA HIS A 193 14.27 7.43 11.38
C HIS A 193 13.89 7.11 9.94
N HIS A 194 14.20 5.88 9.49
CA HIS A 194 13.62 5.34 8.27
C HIS A 194 12.12 5.16 8.50
N PRO A 195 11.23 5.64 7.59
CA PRO A 195 9.80 5.39 7.73
C PRO A 195 9.57 3.88 7.67
N ARG A 196 8.84 3.37 8.68
CA ARG A 196 8.50 1.94 8.75
C ARG A 196 7.52 1.62 7.61
N PRO A 197 7.61 0.42 7.01
CA PRO A 197 6.64 -0.03 6.03
C PRO A 197 5.24 0.02 6.63
N ALA A 198 4.28 0.38 5.78
CA ALA A 198 2.90 0.47 6.18
C ALA A 198 1.97 0.13 5.01
N ALA A 199 0.83 -0.46 5.33
CA ALA A 199 -0.31 -0.59 4.43
C ALA A 199 -1.38 0.39 4.88
N LEU A 200 -1.83 1.25 3.96
CA LEU A 200 -2.98 2.12 4.14
C LEU A 200 -4.17 1.46 3.45
N ILE A 201 -5.30 1.38 4.15
CA ILE A 201 -6.60 0.95 3.62
C ILE A 201 -7.51 2.16 3.61
#